data_AF-A0A497HR71-F1
#
_entry.id   AF-A0A497HR71-F1
#
_cell.length_a   1.000
_cell.length_b   1.000
_cell.length_c   1.000
_cell.angle_alpha   90.00
_cell.angle_beta   90.00
_cell.angle_gamma   90.00
#
_symmetry.space_group_name_H-M   'P 1'
#
loop_
_entity.id
_entity.type
_entity.pdbx_description
1 polymer ?
#
loop_
_entity_poly.entity_id
_entity_poly.type
_entity_poly.pdbx_seq_one_letter_code
_entity_poly.pdbx_strand_id
1 'polypeptide(L)'
;MKIFAEELRNKEIYSSDGLKLGIIDNLVVDTKTGKVLHILVWPAETVDMTRFRVDSQQRIVLPFNKIKSIKDVVIMAPLSE
;
A
#
# COMPACT_ATOMS: atom_id res chain seq x y z
N MET A 1 11.06 15.00 2.37
CA MET A 1 10.43 14.69 1.06
C MET A 1 8.94 14.98 1.20
N LYS A 2 8.35 15.75 0.28
CA LYS A 2 6.90 15.97 0.19
C LYS A 2 6.42 15.21 -1.04
N ILE A 3 5.33 14.46 -0.89
CA ILE A 3 4.70 13.67 -1.97
C ILE A 3 3.21 13.96 -1.89
N PHE A 4 2.57 14.18 -3.02
CA PHE A 4 1.13 14.34 -3.11
C PHE A 4 0.45 12.97 -3.12
N ALA A 5 -0.71 12.86 -2.47
CA ALA A 5 -1.50 11.62 -2.48
C ALA A 5 -1.82 11.14 -3.90
N GLU A 6 -2.00 12.07 -4.84
CA GLU A 6 -2.23 11.78 -6.25
C GLU A 6 -1.05 11.07 -6.92
N GLU A 7 0.19 11.38 -6.52
CA GLU A 7 1.38 10.71 -7.04
C GLU A 7 1.46 9.24 -6.61
N LEU A 8 0.73 8.83 -5.56
CA LEU A 8 0.68 7.44 -5.12
C LEU A 8 -0.39 6.63 -5.84
N ARG A 9 -1.45 7.28 -6.34
CA ARG A 9 -2.56 6.60 -7.00
C ARG A 9 -2.07 5.93 -8.27
N ASN A 10 -2.58 4.72 -8.55
CA ASN A 10 -2.24 3.91 -9.72
C ASN A 10 -0.77 3.45 -9.79
N LYS A 11 0.08 3.74 -8.80
CA LYS A 11 1.42 3.17 -8.74
C LYS A 11 1.37 1.71 -8.35
N GLU A 12 2.28 0.94 -8.92
CA GLU A 12 2.52 -0.43 -8.50
C GLU A 12 3.24 -0.45 -7.15
N ILE A 13 2.88 -1.43 -6.34
CA ILE A 13 3.50 -1.67 -5.04
C ILE A 13 4.07 -3.09 -4.98
N TYR A 14 5.30 -3.18 -4.48
CA TYR A 14 6.07 -4.42 -4.36
C TYR A 14 6.52 -4.59 -2.91
N SER A 15 6.61 -5.83 -2.44
CA SER A 15 7.33 -6.14 -1.20
C SER A 15 8.84 -6.08 -1.42
N SER A 16 9.60 -5.99 -0.34
CA SER A 16 11.06 -5.85 -0.40
C SER A 16 11.80 -7.07 -0.95
N ASP A 17 11.14 -8.23 -1.03
CA ASP A 17 11.62 -9.45 -1.70
C ASP A 17 11.22 -9.53 -3.18
N GLY A 18 10.57 -8.49 -3.72
CA GLY A 18 10.27 -8.36 -5.14
C GLY A 18 8.90 -8.89 -5.58
N LEU A 19 8.06 -9.41 -4.67
CA LEU A 19 6.71 -9.80 -5.03
C LEU A 19 5.84 -8.56 -5.33
N LYS A 20 5.19 -8.56 -6.49
CA LYS A 20 4.18 -7.56 -6.84
C LYS A 20 2.94 -7.77 -5.96
N LEU A 21 2.64 -6.78 -5.11
CA LEU A 21 1.47 -6.82 -4.24
C LEU A 21 0.22 -6.31 -4.97
N GLY A 22 0.37 -5.38 -5.92
CA GLY A 22 -0.76 -4.85 -6.67
C GLY A 22 -0.62 -3.40 -7.11
N ILE A 23 -1.75 -2.71 -7.23
CA ILE A 23 -1.86 -1.31 -7.64
C ILE A 23 -2.53 -0.49 -6.54
N ILE A 24 -1.93 0.66 -6.20
CA ILE A 24 -2.48 1.56 -5.18
C ILE A 24 -3.76 2.22 -5.68
N ASP A 25 -4.83 2.08 -4.93
CA ASP A 25 -6.14 2.63 -5.24
C ASP A 25 -6.43 3.89 -4.42
N ASN A 26 -6.23 3.81 -3.10
CA ASN A 26 -6.61 4.86 -2.17
C ASN A 26 -5.81 4.83 -0.86
N LEU A 27 -6.06 5.81 0.01
CA LEU A 27 -5.40 5.99 1.30
C LEU A 27 -6.45 6.09 2.41
N VAL A 28 -6.12 5.57 3.59
CA VAL A 28 -6.88 5.80 4.83
C VAL A 28 -6.16 6.88 5.63
N VAL A 29 -6.88 7.93 5.99
CA VAL A 29 -6.33 9.11 6.67
C VAL A 29 -7.06 9.34 7.99
N ASP A 30 -6.30 9.65 9.03
CA ASP A 30 -6.85 10.19 10.27
C ASP A 30 -7.36 11.62 10.02
N THR A 31 -8.66 11.84 10.10
CA THR A 31 -9.30 13.12 9.75
C THR A 31 -9.03 14.25 10.74
N LYS A 32 -8.54 13.94 11.94
CA LYS A 32 -8.21 14.94 12.97
C LYS A 32 -6.78 15.47 12.80
N THR A 33 -5.85 14.58 12.46
CA THR A 33 -4.41 14.88 12.39
C THR A 33 -3.90 15.02 10.96
N GLY A 34 -4.66 14.56 9.97
CA GLY A 34 -4.23 14.50 8.56
C GLY A 34 -3.19 13.41 8.28
N LYS A 35 -2.88 12.54 9.25
CA LYS A 35 -1.88 11.47 9.07
C LYS A 35 -2.43 10.36 8.18
N VAL A 36 -1.63 9.94 7.20
CA VAL A 36 -1.92 8.74 6.41
C VAL A 36 -1.62 7.50 7.26
N LEU A 37 -2.63 6.66 7.45
CA LEU A 37 -2.55 5.45 8.26
C LEU A 37 -2.25 4.22 7.40
N HIS A 38 -2.99 4.06 6.30
CA HIS A 38 -2.91 2.88 5.44
C HIS A 38 -3.00 3.25 3.95
N ILE A 39 -2.48 2.36 3.11
CA ILE A 39 -2.71 2.32 1.68
C ILE A 39 -3.66 1.16 1.37
N LEU A 40 -4.61 1.39 0.47
CA LEU A 40 -5.51 0.39 -0.08
C LEU A 40 -5.02 -0.01 -1.47
N VAL A 41 -4.87 -1.31 -1.69
CA VAL A 41 -4.22 -1.86 -2.88
C VAL A 41 -5.13 -2.89 -3.54
N TRP A 42 -5.36 -2.73 -4.85
CA TRP A 42 -5.94 -3.79 -5.66
C TRP A 42 -4.92 -4.91 -5.82
N PRO A 43 -5.20 -6.13 -5.31
CA PRO A 43 -4.23 -7.22 -5.29
C PRO A 43 -3.86 -7.65 -6.72
N ALA A 44 -2.59 -8.00 -6.93
CA ALA A 44 -2.19 -8.72 -8.13
C ALA A 44 -2.70 -10.17 -8.09
N GLU A 45 -2.92 -10.79 -9.25
CA GLU A 45 -3.44 -12.16 -9.35
C GLU A 45 -2.58 -13.21 -8.62
N THR A 46 -1.27 -12.94 -8.50
CA THR A 46 -0.31 -13.82 -7.83
C THR A 46 -0.36 -13.74 -6.30
N VAL A 47 -1.17 -12.85 -5.73
CA VAL A 47 -1.20 -12.61 -4.28
C VAL A 47 -2.26 -13.48 -3.61
N ASP A 48 -1.83 -14.30 -2.66
CA ASP A 48 -2.73 -14.98 -1.72
C ASP A 48 -3.29 -13.98 -0.71
N MET A 49 -4.50 -13.49 -0.98
CA MET A 49 -5.20 -12.50 -0.15
C MET A 49 -5.52 -13.00 1.26
N THR A 50 -5.54 -14.32 1.52
CA THR A 50 -5.84 -14.87 2.85
C THR A 50 -4.77 -14.50 3.89
N ARG A 51 -3.58 -14.12 3.42
CA ARG A 51 -2.44 -13.68 4.24
C ARG A 51 -2.50 -12.21 4.63
N PHE A 52 -3.51 -11.47 4.16
CA PHE A 52 -3.62 -10.04 4.35
C PHE A 52 -4.95 -9.65 5.00
N ARG A 53 -4.94 -8.49 5.67
CA ARG A 53 -6.19 -7.80 6.00
C ARG A 53 -6.73 -7.17 4.72
N VAL A 54 -8.00 -7.42 4.44
CA VAL A 54 -8.71 -6.83 3.31
C VAL A 54 -9.88 -5.99 3.78
N ASP A 55 -10.25 -4.99 2.99
CA ASP A 55 -11.45 -4.20 3.23
C ASP A 55 -12.71 -4.82 2.59
N SER A 56 -13.84 -4.14 2.70
CA SER A 56 -15.11 -4.61 2.12
C SER A 56 -15.11 -4.70 0.60
N GLN A 57 -14.16 -4.06 -0.09
CA GLN A 57 -13.99 -4.10 -1.54
C GLN A 57 -12.92 -5.11 -1.96
N GLN A 58 -12.40 -5.95 -1.05
CA GLN A 58 -11.31 -6.89 -1.31
C GLN A 58 -9.98 -6.22 -1.65
N ARG A 59 -9.76 -4.96 -1.22
CA ARG A 59 -8.46 -4.31 -1.32
C ARG A 59 -7.58 -4.69 -0.14
N ILE A 60 -6.30 -4.96 -0.39
CA ILE A 60 -5.31 -5.20 0.65
C ILE A 60 -5.09 -3.91 1.43
N VAL A 61 -5.13 -4.00 2.77
CA VAL A 61 -4.88 -2.88 3.70
C VAL A 61 -3.44 -2.95 4.21
N LEU A 62 -2.59 -2.02 3.76
CA LEU A 62 -1.18 -1.97 4.11
C LEU A 62 -0.84 -0.74 4.98
N PRO A 63 -0.04 -0.88 6.04
CA PRO A 63 0.31 0.26 6.90
C PRO A 63 1.28 1.23 6.20
N PHE A 64 0.94 2.52 6.14
CA PHE A 64 1.72 3.52 5.40
C PHE A 64 3.15 3.68 5.93
N ASN A 65 3.35 3.50 7.24
CA ASN A 65 4.66 3.63 7.90
C ASN A 65 5.69 2.54 7.52
N LYS A 66 5.28 1.47 6.82
CA LYS A 66 6.17 0.39 6.36
C LYS A 66 6.66 0.59 4.92
N ILE A 67 6.30 1.69 4.26
CA ILE A 67 6.86 2.05 2.96
C ILE A 67 8.34 2.38 3.11
N LYS A 68 9.18 1.69 2.34
CA LYS A 68 10.63 1.92 2.28
C LYS A 68 11.02 2.96 1.24
N SER A 69 10.32 3.00 0.09
CA SER A 69 10.66 3.88 -1.02
C SER A 69 9.43 4.21 -1.86
N ILE A 70 9.38 5.44 -2.36
CA ILE A 70 8.39 5.93 -3.32
C ILE A 70 9.16 6.58 -4.46
N LYS A 71 9.21 5.91 -5.62
CA LYS A 71 9.80 6.43 -6.87
C LYS A 71 8.85 6.10 -8.02
N ASP A 72 9.30 5.36 -9.03
CA ASP A 72 8.43 4.82 -10.09
C ASP A 72 7.44 3.81 -9.52
N VAL A 73 7.94 2.97 -8.61
CA VAL A 73 7.17 2.01 -7.82
C VAL A 73 7.25 2.32 -6.32
N VAL A 74 6.32 1.75 -5.56
CA VAL A 74 6.33 1.79 -4.09
C VAL A 74 6.88 0.49 -3.55
N ILE A 75 7.86 0.56 -2.66
CA ILE A 75 8.46 -0.62 -2.02
C ILE A 75 8.01 -0.71 -0.56
N MET A 76 7.51 -1.87 -0.17
CA MET A 76 6.99 -2.17 1.15
C MET A 76 7.96 -3.05 1.94
N ALA A 77 8.18 -2.72 3.21
CA ALA A 77 8.89 -3.60 4.13
C ALA A 77 8.06 -4.87 4.42
N PRO A 78 8.69 -5.94 4.95
CA PRO A 78 7.95 -7.08 5.46
C PRO A 78 6.88 -6.64 6.47
N LEU A 79 5.70 -7.26 6.37
CA LEU A 79 4.56 -6.99 7.26
C LEU A 79 4.69 -7.71 8.61
N SER A 80 5.42 -8.82 8.65
CA SER A 80 5.92 -9.41 9.89
C SER A 80 7.02 -8.52 10.46
N GLU A 81 7.02 -8.33 11.78
CA GLU A 81 8.18 -7.79 12.49
C GLU A 81 9.33 -8.79 12.53
#